data_AF-A0A1V5HKA9-F1
#
_entry.id   AF-A0A1V5HKA9-F1
#
_cell.length_a   1.000
_cell.length_b   1.000
_cell.length_c   1.000
_cell.angle_alpha   90.00
_cell.angle_beta   90.00
_cell.angle_gamma   90.00
#
_symmetry.space_group_name_H-M   'P 1'
#
loop_
_entity.id
_entity.type
_entity.pdbx_description
1 polymer ?
#
loop_
_entity_poly.entity_id
_entity_poly.type
_entity_poly.pdbx_seq_one_letter_code
_entity_poly.pdbx_strand_id
1 'polypeptide(L)'
;MHNFNSTSPSYTRQDLTTQAGRDAYQAYLTASGKKEWFQQVNLLEAYFLANDPATIKVDATSKAITNVSGVTIGDKGYSKLAAEALALAKAGKVQVVKATGANIVWVTAQVNADGKFASILVDTLDGRVTAGKFAWNEKSKQELGYLYGLHNFNDATANYTRQDLTTEAGLNAYKAYLKATGKKEWFEQVNLLSDYVQANGWNGKIVTSKTGNLDTSASATTLAGVTLGVSDYTELLEQLVNFFK
;
A
#
# COMPACT_ATOMS: atom_id res chain seq x y z
N MET A 1 19.10 -3.69 11.78
CA MET A 1 19.91 -4.67 11.00
C MET A 1 21.38 -4.58 11.42
N HIS A 2 21.74 -5.07 12.61
CA HIS A 2 23.14 -5.18 13.04
C HIS A 2 23.70 -6.63 12.99
N ASN A 3 22.86 -7.65 12.76
CA ASN A 3 23.28 -9.06 12.75
C ASN A 3 23.81 -9.59 11.39
N PHE A 4 24.02 -8.74 10.38
CA PHE A 4 24.39 -9.20 9.04
C PHE A 4 25.80 -8.86 8.57
N ASN A 5 26.58 -8.03 9.27
CA ASN A 5 27.99 -7.76 8.88
C ASN A 5 28.75 -6.90 9.91
N SER A 6 28.83 -7.31 11.17
CA SER A 6 29.75 -6.64 12.11
C SER A 6 31.17 -7.15 11.86
N THR A 7 32.03 -6.30 11.30
CA THR A 7 33.48 -6.52 11.22
C THR A 7 34.20 -6.24 12.54
N SER A 8 33.47 -5.96 13.62
CA SER A 8 34.04 -5.76 14.96
C SER A 8 34.59 -7.10 15.48
N PRO A 9 35.88 -7.19 15.83
CA PRO A 9 36.53 -8.42 16.30
C PRO A 9 35.96 -8.97 17.62
N SER A 10 35.04 -8.24 18.27
CA SER A 10 34.36 -8.61 19.52
C SER A 10 32.93 -9.14 19.35
N TYR A 11 32.38 -9.20 18.12
CA TYR A 11 31.00 -9.66 17.90
C TYR A 11 30.95 -11.07 17.31
N THR A 12 30.53 -12.04 18.12
CA THR A 12 30.12 -13.35 17.60
C THR A 12 28.69 -13.25 17.10
N ARG A 13 28.46 -13.63 15.84
CA ARG A 13 27.12 -13.70 15.24
C ARG A 13 26.23 -14.63 16.05
N GLN A 14 25.04 -14.16 16.43
CA GLN A 14 24.09 -14.94 17.23
C GLN A 14 23.06 -15.64 16.35
N ASP A 15 22.67 -16.86 16.73
CA ASP A 15 21.56 -17.59 16.11
C ASP A 15 20.20 -17.09 16.63
N LEU A 16 19.59 -16.17 15.88
CA LEU A 16 18.31 -15.56 16.26
C LEU A 16 17.09 -16.50 16.17
N THR A 17 17.26 -17.72 15.64
CA THR A 17 16.17 -18.70 15.63
C THR A 17 15.91 -19.27 17.03
N THR A 18 16.91 -19.20 17.92
CA THR A 18 16.80 -19.66 19.31
C THR A 18 16.53 -18.50 20.28
N GLN A 19 15.88 -18.79 21.41
CA GLN A 19 15.69 -17.79 22.47
C GLN A 19 17.05 -17.32 23.03
N ALA A 20 17.96 -18.26 23.31
CA ALA A 20 19.29 -17.94 23.83
C ALA A 20 20.09 -17.00 22.91
N GLY A 21 20.02 -17.21 21.58
CA GLY A 21 20.68 -16.31 20.64
C GLY A 21 20.01 -14.94 20.52
N ARG A 22 18.69 -14.84 20.65
CA ARG A 22 17.99 -13.54 20.76
C ARG A 22 18.39 -12.79 22.03
N ASP A 23 18.47 -13.48 23.16
CA ASP A 23 18.86 -12.89 24.44
C ASP A 23 20.32 -12.39 24.42
N ALA A 24 21.23 -13.21 23.91
CA ALA A 24 22.64 -12.84 23.72
C ALA A 24 22.80 -11.63 22.78
N TYR A 25 21.99 -11.58 21.71
CA TYR A 25 22.00 -10.44 20.80
C TYR A 25 21.49 -9.16 21.45
N GLN A 26 20.40 -9.26 22.23
CA GLN A 26 19.87 -8.13 22.97
C GLN A 26 20.86 -7.62 24.02
N ALA A 27 21.58 -8.52 24.70
CA ALA A 27 22.65 -8.17 25.63
C ALA A 27 23.81 -7.42 24.95
N TYR A 28 24.23 -7.88 23.76
CA TYR A 28 25.25 -7.19 22.96
C TYR A 28 24.80 -5.76 22.58
N LEU A 29 23.57 -5.60 22.13
CA LEU A 29 23.03 -4.28 21.77
C LEU A 29 23.06 -3.33 22.98
N THR A 30 22.59 -3.79 24.13
CA THR A 30 22.64 -3.03 25.39
C THR A 30 24.07 -2.66 25.78
N ALA A 31 24.99 -3.62 25.79
CA ALA A 31 26.39 -3.40 26.15
C ALA A 31 27.11 -2.44 25.19
N SER A 32 26.72 -2.43 23.91
CA SER A 32 27.29 -1.57 22.88
C SER A 32 26.58 -0.21 22.75
N GLY A 33 25.56 0.06 23.58
CA GLY A 33 24.74 1.27 23.45
C GLY A 33 23.97 1.36 22.12
N LYS A 34 23.73 0.23 21.45
CA LYS A 34 23.05 0.14 20.16
C LYS A 34 21.58 -0.23 20.35
N LYS A 35 20.78 0.07 19.32
CA LYS A 35 19.35 -0.28 19.25
C LYS A 35 19.07 -0.97 17.93
N GLU A 36 18.19 -1.96 17.94
CA GLU A 36 17.66 -2.49 16.70
C GLU A 36 16.80 -1.48 15.97
N TRP A 37 16.62 -1.71 14.66
CA TRP A 37 15.84 -0.81 13.81
C TRP A 37 14.45 -0.52 14.41
N PHE A 38 13.72 -1.54 14.86
CA PHE A 38 12.37 -1.36 15.41
C PHE A 38 12.37 -0.54 16.70
N GLN A 39 13.39 -0.70 17.57
CA GLN A 39 13.53 0.09 18.79
C GLN A 39 13.80 1.56 18.48
N GLN A 40 14.57 1.83 17.42
CA GLN A 40 14.80 3.20 16.95
C GLN A 40 13.54 3.80 16.30
N VAL A 41 12.79 3.00 15.54
CA VAL A 41 11.51 3.44 14.96
C VAL A 41 10.49 3.77 16.05
N ASN A 42 10.43 3.01 17.15
CA ASN A 42 9.57 3.36 18.28
C ASN A 42 9.91 4.74 18.89
N LEU A 43 11.20 5.11 18.95
CA LEU A 43 11.61 6.44 19.40
C LEU A 43 11.19 7.52 18.41
N LEU A 44 11.30 7.22 17.11
CA LEU A 44 10.89 8.13 16.04
C LEU A 44 9.36 8.33 16.03
N GLU A 45 8.60 7.26 16.22
CA GLU A 45 7.14 7.30 16.36
C GLU A 45 6.73 8.14 17.58
N ALA A 46 7.34 7.91 18.74
CA ALA A 46 7.11 8.74 19.93
C ALA A 46 7.43 10.21 19.68
N TYR A 47 8.48 10.51 18.90
CA TYR A 47 8.80 11.88 18.51
C TYR A 47 7.69 12.48 17.63
N PHE A 48 7.18 11.76 16.63
CA PHE A 48 6.09 12.21 15.76
C PHE A 48 4.75 12.38 16.47
N LEU A 49 4.49 11.61 17.53
CA LEU A 49 3.30 11.78 18.37
C LEU A 49 3.39 13.05 19.23
N ALA A 50 4.60 13.42 19.66
CA ALA A 50 4.82 14.57 20.53
C ALA A 50 5.10 15.89 19.78
N ASN A 51 5.46 15.83 18.49
CA ASN A 51 5.93 16.97 17.71
C ASN A 51 5.37 16.93 16.28
N ASP A 52 5.37 18.06 15.58
CA ASP A 52 5.05 18.07 14.14
C ASP A 52 6.14 17.29 13.36
N PRO A 53 5.80 16.30 12.51
CA PRO A 53 6.78 15.56 11.71
C PRO A 53 7.74 16.43 10.88
N ALA A 54 7.31 17.63 10.50
CA ALA A 54 8.15 18.60 9.80
C ALA A 54 9.34 19.12 10.63
N THR A 55 9.37 18.90 11.95
CA THR A 55 10.48 19.33 12.81
C THR A 55 11.65 18.34 12.84
N ILE A 56 11.54 17.18 12.19
CA ILE A 56 12.68 16.26 12.02
C ILE A 56 13.81 16.96 11.28
N LYS A 57 15.02 16.85 11.82
CA LYS A 57 16.25 17.37 11.22
C LYS A 57 17.03 16.24 10.59
N VAL A 58 17.19 16.33 9.27
CA VAL A 58 17.91 15.34 8.48
C VAL A 58 19.21 15.95 7.97
N ASP A 59 20.32 15.27 8.21
CA ASP A 59 21.60 15.63 7.60
C ASP A 59 21.52 15.44 6.07
N ALA A 60 21.87 16.49 5.33
CA ALA A 60 21.68 16.51 3.87
C ALA A 60 22.48 15.42 3.14
N THR A 61 23.65 15.05 3.67
CA THR A 61 24.61 14.13 3.03
C THR A 61 24.33 12.68 3.44
N SER A 62 24.39 12.40 4.73
CA SER A 62 24.23 11.05 5.29
C SER A 62 22.78 10.59 5.38
N LYS A 63 21.82 11.52 5.23
CA LYS A 63 20.39 11.31 5.51
C LYS A 63 20.11 10.92 6.96
N ALA A 64 21.05 11.08 7.88
CA ALA A 64 20.86 10.74 9.29
C ALA A 64 19.83 11.67 9.94
N ILE A 65 18.98 11.11 10.81
CA ILE A 65 18.11 11.89 11.70
C ILE A 65 18.97 12.39 12.87
N THR A 66 18.98 13.69 13.12
CA THR A 66 19.96 14.33 14.04
C THR A 66 19.37 14.88 15.33
N ASN A 67 18.04 14.99 15.43
CA ASN A 67 17.36 15.61 16.57
C ASN A 67 16.46 14.65 17.37
N VAL A 68 16.55 13.35 17.12
CA VAL A 68 15.85 12.32 17.91
C VAL A 68 16.90 11.49 18.63
N SER A 69 16.98 11.65 19.95
CA SER A 69 17.97 10.96 20.78
C SER A 69 17.81 9.44 20.66
N GLY A 70 18.93 8.73 20.45
CA GLY A 70 18.94 7.27 20.31
C GLY A 70 18.54 6.74 18.94
N VAL A 71 18.23 7.60 17.97
CA VAL A 71 17.97 7.24 16.58
C VAL A 71 19.22 7.50 15.74
N THR A 72 19.71 6.47 15.05
CA THR A 72 20.85 6.54 14.14
C THR A 72 20.52 6.06 12.73
N ILE A 73 19.31 5.54 12.51
CA ILE A 73 18.80 5.26 11.17
C ILE A 73 18.63 6.55 10.36
N GLY A 74 18.91 6.46 9.07
CA GLY A 74 18.64 7.56 8.15
C GLY A 74 17.14 7.73 7.88
N ASP A 75 16.73 8.96 7.60
CA ASP A 75 15.39 9.28 7.13
C ASP A 75 15.22 8.79 5.69
N LYS A 76 14.73 7.54 5.57
CA LYS A 76 14.42 6.89 4.30
C LYS A 76 12.97 7.16 3.85
N GLY A 77 12.43 8.32 4.22
CA GLY A 77 11.05 8.73 3.95
C GLY A 77 10.10 8.62 5.14
N TYR A 78 10.61 8.39 6.37
CA TYR A 78 9.77 8.30 7.57
C TYR A 78 9.13 9.66 7.89
N SER A 79 9.89 10.74 7.81
CA SER A 79 9.37 12.10 8.07
C SER A 79 8.27 12.48 7.08
N LYS A 80 8.48 12.17 5.79
CA LYS A 80 7.51 12.38 4.73
C LYS A 80 6.22 11.59 4.98
N LEU A 81 6.34 10.29 5.28
CA LEU A 81 5.18 9.44 5.56
C LEU A 81 4.40 9.91 6.80
N ALA A 82 5.10 10.32 7.86
CA ALA A 82 4.46 10.86 9.06
C ALA A 82 3.75 12.19 8.78
N ALA A 83 4.34 13.07 7.96
CA ALA A 83 3.70 14.32 7.53
C ALA A 83 2.45 14.07 6.68
N GLU A 84 2.50 13.10 5.75
CA GLU A 84 1.34 12.68 4.94
C GLU A 84 0.22 12.09 5.82
N ALA A 85 0.57 11.23 6.79
CA ALA A 85 -0.39 10.68 7.75
C ALA A 85 -1.05 11.79 8.60
N LEU A 86 -0.28 12.78 9.08
CA LEU A 86 -0.81 13.93 9.80
C LEU A 86 -1.73 14.78 8.92
N ALA A 87 -1.38 14.99 7.65
CA ALA A 87 -2.21 15.73 6.70
C ALA A 87 -3.54 15.02 6.42
N LEU A 88 -3.52 13.69 6.25
CA LEU A 88 -4.72 12.87 6.11
C LEU A 88 -5.59 12.97 7.37
N ALA A 89 -5.00 12.83 8.56
CA ALA A 89 -5.72 12.93 9.82
C ALA A 89 -6.39 14.31 9.99
N LYS A 90 -5.68 15.40 9.67
CA LYS A 90 -6.23 16.77 9.67
C LYS A 90 -7.38 16.94 8.67
N ALA A 91 -7.37 16.19 7.57
CA ALA A 91 -8.46 16.14 6.60
C ALA A 91 -9.61 15.18 6.99
N GLY A 92 -9.56 14.56 8.17
CA GLY A 92 -10.54 13.56 8.64
C GLY A 92 -10.46 12.24 7.88
N LYS A 93 -9.30 11.92 7.29
CA LYS A 93 -9.08 10.71 6.49
C LYS A 93 -8.22 9.69 7.23
N VAL A 94 -8.55 8.42 7.02
CA VAL A 94 -7.74 7.26 7.42
C VAL A 94 -7.27 6.56 6.15
N GLN A 95 -6.04 6.06 6.18
CA GLN A 95 -5.49 5.26 5.09
C GLN A 95 -4.85 4.00 5.66
N VAL A 96 -5.21 2.87 5.07
CA VAL A 96 -4.60 1.57 5.36
C VAL A 96 -3.84 1.10 4.12
N VAL A 97 -2.70 0.46 4.32
CA VAL A 97 -1.77 0.09 3.25
C VAL A 97 -1.21 -1.31 3.46
N LYS A 98 -1.07 -2.06 2.37
CA LYS A 98 -0.47 -3.40 2.35
C LYS A 98 0.46 -3.54 1.16
N ALA A 99 1.64 -4.13 1.39
CA ALA A 99 2.49 -4.61 0.32
C ALA A 99 2.13 -6.08 -0.01
N THR A 100 1.95 -6.38 -1.29
CA THR A 100 1.58 -7.73 -1.78
C THR A 100 2.34 -8.03 -3.07
N GLY A 101 3.28 -8.99 -3.02
CA GLY A 101 4.20 -9.25 -4.12
C GLY A 101 4.98 -7.99 -4.52
N ALA A 102 4.87 -7.60 -5.80
CA ALA A 102 5.47 -6.39 -6.33
C ALA A 102 4.54 -5.16 -6.26
N ASN A 103 3.45 -5.20 -5.49
CA ASN A 103 2.44 -4.15 -5.46
C ASN A 103 2.32 -3.53 -4.06
N ILE A 104 1.89 -2.27 -4.03
CA ILE A 104 1.35 -1.61 -2.84
C ILE A 104 -0.13 -1.38 -3.11
N VAL A 105 -0.99 -1.86 -2.21
CA VAL A 105 -2.44 -1.66 -2.25
C VAL A 105 -2.81 -0.79 -1.05
N TRP A 106 -3.70 0.17 -1.24
CA TRP A 106 -4.20 1.00 -0.15
C TRP A 106 -5.68 1.31 -0.30
N VAL A 107 -6.28 1.62 0.84
CA VAL A 107 -7.63 2.17 0.93
C VAL A 107 -7.58 3.44 1.75
N THR A 108 -8.09 4.53 1.20
CA THR A 108 -8.23 5.82 1.89
C THR A 108 -9.71 6.10 2.06
N ALA A 109 -10.14 6.41 3.29
CA ALA A 109 -11.53 6.77 3.57
C ALA A 109 -11.64 8.01 4.44
N GLN A 110 -12.75 8.72 4.28
CA GLN A 110 -13.18 9.79 5.17
C GLN A 110 -14.48 9.34 5.84
N VAL A 111 -14.59 9.53 7.15
CA VAL A 111 -15.85 9.31 7.88
C VAL A 111 -16.52 10.64 8.20
N ASN A 112 -17.84 10.67 8.14
CA ASN A 112 -18.63 11.81 8.59
C ASN A 112 -18.90 11.75 10.11
N ALA A 113 -19.58 12.77 10.64
CA ALA A 113 -19.91 12.86 12.06
C ALA A 113 -20.76 11.69 12.59
N ASP A 114 -21.48 10.99 11.70
CA ASP A 114 -22.30 9.82 12.04
C ASP A 114 -21.52 8.50 11.97
N GLY A 115 -20.20 8.55 11.73
CA GLY A 115 -19.35 7.37 11.58
C GLY A 115 -19.56 6.62 10.25
N LYS A 116 -20.25 7.21 9.28
CA LYS A 116 -20.43 6.65 7.93
C LYS A 116 -19.33 7.12 6.99
N PHE A 117 -18.97 6.30 6.01
CA PHE A 117 -18.03 6.71 4.97
C PHE A 117 -18.61 7.85 4.13
N ALA A 118 -17.96 9.02 4.17
CA ALA A 118 -18.23 10.15 3.29
C ALA A 118 -17.56 9.96 1.92
N SER A 119 -16.39 9.33 1.91
CA SER A 119 -15.68 8.93 0.69
C SER A 119 -14.83 7.70 0.98
N ILE A 120 -14.69 6.81 0.01
CA ILE A 120 -13.74 5.70 0.07
C ILE A 120 -13.08 5.52 -1.30
N LEU A 121 -11.76 5.29 -1.30
CA LEU A 121 -10.98 5.08 -2.50
C LEU A 121 -10.04 3.90 -2.29
N VAL A 122 -10.15 2.91 -3.16
CA VAL A 122 -9.22 1.78 -3.24
C VAL A 122 -8.28 2.02 -4.43
N ASP A 123 -6.98 1.81 -4.21
CA ASP A 123 -5.97 2.03 -5.23
C ASP A 123 -4.80 1.03 -5.11
N THR A 124 -3.98 0.95 -6.15
CA THR A 124 -2.83 0.06 -6.25
C THR A 124 -1.70 0.70 -7.05
N LEU A 125 -0.48 0.61 -6.53
CA LEU A 125 0.75 0.94 -7.22
C LEU A 125 1.50 -0.36 -7.54
N ASP A 126 1.65 -0.65 -8.82
CA ASP A 126 2.46 -1.78 -9.25
C ASP A 126 3.94 -1.41 -9.29
N GLY A 127 4.78 -2.34 -8.89
CA GLY A 127 6.22 -2.35 -9.13
C GLY A 127 6.58 -3.31 -10.26
N ARG A 128 7.74 -3.08 -10.87
CA ARG A 128 8.26 -3.85 -11.99
C ARG A 128 9.71 -4.20 -11.76
N VAL A 129 10.10 -5.42 -12.14
CA VAL A 129 11.49 -5.83 -12.22
C VAL A 129 11.90 -5.83 -13.69
N THR A 130 12.86 -5.00 -14.06
CA THR A 130 13.43 -4.95 -15.41
C THR A 130 14.93 -5.13 -15.32
N ALA A 131 15.48 -6.12 -16.03
CA ALA A 131 16.90 -6.47 -15.99
C ALA A 131 17.46 -6.60 -14.55
N GLY A 132 16.70 -7.27 -13.67
CA GLY A 132 17.09 -7.49 -12.27
C GLY A 132 16.96 -6.27 -11.35
N LYS A 133 16.49 -5.12 -11.84
CA LYS A 133 16.25 -3.92 -11.03
C LYS A 133 14.77 -3.72 -10.78
N PHE A 134 14.40 -3.60 -9.50
CA PHE A 134 13.05 -3.24 -9.09
C PHE A 134 12.85 -1.73 -9.15
N ALA A 135 11.73 -1.29 -9.70
CA ALA A 135 11.26 0.08 -9.69
C ALA A 135 9.74 0.14 -9.52
N TRP A 136 9.25 1.12 -8.78
CA TRP A 136 7.83 1.44 -8.74
C TRP A 136 7.42 2.14 -10.03
N ASN A 137 6.17 1.93 -10.47
CA ASN A 137 5.58 2.81 -11.47
C ASN A 137 5.47 4.24 -10.92
N GLU A 138 5.45 5.24 -11.80
CA GLU A 138 5.29 6.64 -11.40
C GLU A 138 3.85 6.96 -10.96
N LYS A 139 2.87 6.21 -11.50
CA LYS A 139 1.44 6.42 -11.28
C LYS A 139 0.77 5.15 -10.78
N SER A 140 -0.21 5.32 -9.89
CA SER A 140 -1.12 4.26 -9.45
C SER A 140 -2.10 3.84 -10.54
N LYS A 141 -2.84 2.75 -10.31
CA LYS A 141 -3.86 2.29 -11.25
C LYS A 141 -5.06 3.25 -11.33
N GLN A 142 -5.44 3.89 -10.24
CA GLN A 142 -6.45 4.98 -10.29
C GLN A 142 -5.93 6.15 -11.14
N GLU A 143 -4.69 6.59 -10.94
CA GLU A 143 -4.11 7.71 -11.68
C GLU A 143 -3.93 7.42 -13.17
N LEU A 144 -3.67 6.17 -13.53
CA LEU A 144 -3.58 5.73 -14.92
C LEU A 144 -4.96 5.69 -15.60
N GLY A 145 -6.02 5.29 -14.88
CA GLY A 145 -7.35 5.09 -15.44
C GLY A 145 -7.29 4.15 -16.66
N TYR A 146 -7.79 4.61 -17.82
CA TYR A 146 -7.71 3.85 -19.07
C TYR A 146 -6.30 3.61 -19.60
N LEU A 147 -5.29 4.39 -19.17
CA LEU A 147 -3.89 4.16 -19.54
C LEU A 147 -3.31 2.92 -18.87
N TYR A 148 -3.97 2.37 -17.84
CA TYR A 148 -3.58 1.10 -17.23
C TYR A 148 -3.70 -0.04 -18.24
N GLY A 149 -4.80 -0.06 -19.00
CA GLY A 149 -4.99 -0.98 -20.12
C GLY A 149 -5.13 -2.44 -19.71
N LEU A 150 -5.95 -2.75 -18.69
CA LEU A 150 -6.16 -4.12 -18.20
C LEU A 150 -6.48 -5.11 -19.32
N HIS A 151 -7.22 -4.66 -20.35
CA HIS A 151 -7.62 -5.47 -21.50
C HIS A 151 -6.90 -5.08 -22.79
N ASN A 152 -5.85 -4.26 -22.75
CA ASN A 152 -5.14 -3.80 -23.94
C ASN A 152 -4.06 -4.79 -24.40
N PHE A 153 -4.51 -5.98 -24.78
CA PHE A 153 -3.72 -7.03 -25.43
C PHE A 153 -4.47 -7.51 -26.69
N ASN A 154 -3.80 -8.24 -27.59
CA ASN A 154 -4.47 -8.76 -28.78
C ASN A 154 -5.57 -9.75 -28.39
N ASP A 155 -6.80 -9.54 -28.88
CA ASP A 155 -7.95 -10.42 -28.65
C ASP A 155 -8.57 -10.78 -30.00
N ALA A 156 -8.26 -11.98 -30.48
CA ALA A 156 -8.76 -12.47 -31.77
C ALA A 156 -10.29 -12.67 -31.76
N THR A 157 -10.87 -13.01 -30.61
CA THR A 157 -12.31 -13.26 -30.45
C THR A 157 -13.13 -12.01 -30.71
N ALA A 158 -12.59 -10.86 -30.30
CA ALA A 158 -13.22 -9.56 -30.47
C ALA A 158 -12.68 -8.78 -31.69
N ASN A 159 -11.85 -9.42 -32.53
CA ASN A 159 -11.10 -8.75 -33.60
C ASN A 159 -10.35 -7.49 -33.14
N TYR A 160 -9.82 -7.50 -31.92
CA TYR A 160 -9.15 -6.37 -31.31
C TYR A 160 -7.63 -6.53 -31.43
N THR A 161 -6.99 -5.52 -32.01
CA THR A 161 -5.53 -5.39 -32.01
C THR A 161 -5.13 -4.43 -30.89
N ARG A 162 -4.05 -4.77 -30.15
CA ARG A 162 -3.50 -3.91 -29.11
C ARG A 162 -3.26 -2.49 -29.64
N GLN A 163 -3.73 -1.50 -28.88
CA GLN A 163 -3.66 -0.09 -29.22
C GLN A 163 -2.49 0.61 -28.51
N ASP A 164 -2.00 1.69 -29.11
CA ASP A 164 -1.13 2.65 -28.41
C ASP A 164 -1.98 3.64 -27.60
N LEU A 165 -2.08 3.40 -26.29
CA LEU A 165 -2.88 4.18 -25.37
C LEU A 165 -2.35 5.60 -25.14
N THR A 166 -1.12 5.90 -25.56
CA THR A 166 -0.55 7.25 -25.45
C THR A 166 -1.08 8.20 -26.53
N THR A 167 -1.71 7.65 -27.58
CA THR A 167 -2.35 8.43 -28.63
C THR A 167 -3.85 8.57 -28.37
N GLU A 168 -4.44 9.70 -28.77
CA GLU A 168 -5.88 9.91 -28.67
C GLU A 168 -6.67 8.85 -29.46
N ALA A 169 -6.23 8.54 -30.69
CA ALA A 169 -6.86 7.54 -31.54
C ALA A 169 -6.84 6.14 -30.90
N GLY A 170 -5.69 5.70 -30.39
CA GLY A 170 -5.57 4.39 -29.75
C GLY A 170 -6.34 4.30 -28.44
N LEU A 171 -6.34 5.35 -27.63
CA LEU A 171 -7.14 5.41 -26.40
C LEU A 171 -8.65 5.35 -26.70
N ASN A 172 -9.11 6.07 -27.73
CA ASN A 172 -10.51 6.06 -28.14
C ASN A 172 -10.92 4.69 -28.71
N ALA A 173 -10.07 4.04 -29.51
CA ALA A 173 -10.30 2.69 -30.00
C ALA A 173 -10.40 1.68 -28.85
N TYR A 174 -9.51 1.77 -27.85
CA TYR A 174 -9.55 0.92 -26.67
C TYR A 174 -10.83 1.10 -25.85
N LYS A 175 -11.24 2.35 -25.59
CA LYS A 175 -12.52 2.65 -24.91
C LYS A 175 -13.73 2.11 -25.68
N ALA A 176 -13.73 2.22 -27.01
CA ALA A 176 -14.79 1.68 -27.86
C ALA A 176 -14.86 0.15 -27.77
N TYR A 177 -13.71 -0.53 -27.75
CA TYR A 177 -13.61 -1.98 -27.54
C TYR A 177 -14.19 -2.41 -26.17
N LEU A 178 -13.81 -1.72 -25.08
CA LEU A 178 -14.36 -1.99 -23.75
C LEU A 178 -15.88 -1.86 -23.75
N LYS A 179 -16.40 -0.77 -24.35
CA LYS A 179 -17.85 -0.55 -24.47
C LYS A 179 -18.54 -1.63 -25.28
N ALA A 180 -17.99 -2.02 -26.43
CA ALA A 180 -18.59 -3.02 -27.32
C ALA A 180 -18.62 -4.43 -26.68
N THR A 181 -17.63 -4.75 -25.86
CA THR A 181 -17.52 -6.05 -25.17
C THR A 181 -18.13 -6.06 -23.78
N GLY A 182 -18.59 -4.92 -23.27
CA GLY A 182 -19.09 -4.78 -21.90
C GLY A 182 -18.01 -4.96 -20.83
N LYS A 183 -16.73 -4.95 -21.20
CA LYS A 183 -15.60 -5.06 -20.27
C LYS A 183 -15.42 -3.74 -19.53
N LYS A 184 -15.00 -3.86 -18.26
CA LYS A 184 -14.63 -2.72 -17.41
C LYS A 184 -13.12 -2.68 -17.22
N GLU A 185 -12.55 -1.49 -17.28
CA GLU A 185 -11.18 -1.23 -16.88
C GLU A 185 -11.02 -1.44 -15.36
N TRP A 186 -9.79 -1.64 -14.90
CA TRP A 186 -9.49 -1.90 -13.48
C TRP A 186 -10.15 -0.87 -12.53
N PHE A 187 -10.00 0.43 -12.83
CA PHE A 187 -10.52 1.49 -11.95
C PHE A 187 -12.05 1.48 -11.90
N GLU A 188 -12.72 1.19 -13.02
CA GLU A 188 -14.19 1.09 -13.07
C GLU A 188 -14.70 -0.05 -12.20
N GLN A 189 -13.98 -1.18 -12.16
CA GLN A 189 -14.34 -2.32 -11.32
C GLN A 189 -14.11 -2.03 -9.83
N VAL A 190 -12.98 -1.41 -9.49
CA VAL A 190 -12.65 -1.08 -8.10
C VAL A 190 -13.51 0.08 -7.56
N ASN A 191 -13.98 0.97 -8.42
CA ASN A 191 -14.98 1.97 -8.05
C ASN A 191 -16.33 1.31 -7.69
N LEU A 192 -16.75 0.22 -8.35
CA LEU A 192 -17.95 -0.51 -7.91
C LEU A 192 -17.83 -1.04 -6.47
N LEU A 193 -16.65 -1.51 -6.07
CA LEU A 193 -16.40 -1.94 -4.69
C LEU A 193 -16.44 -0.75 -3.73
N SER A 194 -15.79 0.35 -4.10
CA SER A 194 -15.72 1.58 -3.30
C SER A 194 -17.12 2.17 -3.10
N ASP A 195 -17.89 2.33 -4.17
CA ASP A 195 -19.26 2.84 -4.16
C ASP A 195 -20.17 1.95 -3.31
N TYR A 196 -20.03 0.62 -3.41
CA TYR A 196 -20.80 -0.31 -2.60
C TYR A 196 -20.52 -0.12 -1.10
N VAL A 197 -19.26 -0.06 -0.70
CA VAL A 197 -18.88 0.11 0.71
C VAL A 197 -19.25 1.50 1.21
N GLN A 198 -19.13 2.54 0.39
CA GLN A 198 -19.56 3.89 0.77
C GLN A 198 -21.06 3.94 1.06
N ALA A 199 -21.87 3.31 0.20
CA ALA A 199 -23.33 3.32 0.34
C ALA A 199 -23.83 2.42 1.49
N ASN A 200 -23.17 1.30 1.75
CA ASN A 200 -23.68 0.25 2.64
C ASN A 200 -22.85 0.05 3.93
N GLY A 201 -21.72 0.74 4.04
CA GLY A 201 -20.68 0.37 5.00
C GLY A 201 -20.04 -0.99 4.66
N TRP A 202 -19.13 -1.43 5.53
CA TRP A 202 -18.58 -2.78 5.46
C TRP A 202 -19.50 -3.76 6.16
N ASN A 203 -20.12 -4.66 5.39
CA ASN A 203 -21.19 -5.55 5.84
C ASN A 203 -20.97 -7.03 5.47
N GLY A 204 -19.75 -7.38 5.01
CA GLY A 204 -19.40 -8.73 4.60
C GLY A 204 -20.04 -9.23 3.30
N LYS A 205 -20.65 -8.35 2.48
CA LYS A 205 -21.28 -8.71 1.19
C LYS A 205 -20.35 -8.62 -0.02
N ILE A 206 -19.08 -8.30 0.20
CA ILE A 206 -18.00 -8.52 -0.77
C ILE A 206 -17.33 -9.83 -0.34
N VAL A 207 -17.77 -10.94 -0.93
CA VAL A 207 -17.29 -12.28 -0.55
C VAL A 207 -16.22 -12.70 -1.54
N THR A 208 -15.10 -13.20 -1.02
CA THR A 208 -14.00 -13.70 -1.85
C THR A 208 -14.04 -15.21 -1.96
N SER A 209 -13.82 -15.74 -3.17
CA SER A 209 -13.61 -17.17 -3.39
C SER A 209 -12.27 -17.63 -2.79
N LYS A 210 -12.05 -18.95 -2.76
CA LYS A 210 -10.76 -19.53 -2.32
C LYS A 210 -9.56 -19.07 -3.15
N THR A 211 -9.79 -18.61 -4.39
CA THR A 211 -8.75 -18.11 -5.29
C THR A 211 -8.55 -16.59 -5.18
N GLY A 212 -9.25 -15.93 -4.26
CA GLY A 212 -9.16 -14.48 -4.03
C GLY A 212 -9.99 -13.62 -5.00
N ASN A 213 -10.75 -14.23 -5.91
CA ASN A 213 -11.66 -13.53 -6.82
C ASN A 213 -12.97 -13.18 -6.11
N LEU A 214 -13.75 -12.24 -6.65
CA LEU A 214 -15.11 -12.02 -6.17
C LEU A 214 -15.95 -13.29 -6.37
N ASP A 215 -16.59 -13.76 -5.30
CA ASP A 215 -17.61 -14.80 -5.38
C ASP A 215 -18.93 -14.15 -5.79
N THR A 216 -19.24 -14.21 -7.08
CA THR A 216 -20.46 -13.61 -7.65
C THR A 216 -21.74 -14.28 -7.20
N SER A 217 -21.67 -15.51 -6.67
CA SER A 217 -22.85 -16.23 -6.15
C SER A 217 -23.23 -15.79 -4.74
N ALA A 218 -22.26 -15.34 -3.96
CA ALA A 218 -22.43 -14.92 -2.56
C ALA A 218 -22.40 -13.39 -2.36
N SER A 219 -21.88 -12.65 -3.34
CA SER A 219 -21.77 -11.19 -3.28
C SER A 219 -23.02 -10.47 -3.78
N ALA A 220 -23.14 -9.18 -3.46
CA ALA A 220 -24.24 -8.35 -3.95
C ALA A 220 -24.29 -8.28 -5.49
N THR A 221 -25.49 -8.33 -6.09
CA THR A 221 -25.68 -8.31 -7.56
C THR A 221 -25.15 -7.04 -8.22
N THR A 222 -25.10 -5.92 -7.49
CA THR A 222 -24.48 -4.65 -7.92
C THR A 222 -22.99 -4.79 -8.22
N LEU A 223 -22.33 -5.83 -7.70
CA LEU A 223 -20.92 -6.13 -7.90
C LEU A 223 -20.67 -7.10 -9.07
N ALA A 224 -21.70 -7.54 -9.79
CA ALA A 224 -21.57 -8.52 -10.88
C ALA A 224 -20.63 -8.08 -12.02
N GLY A 225 -20.35 -6.77 -12.14
CA GLY A 225 -19.38 -6.23 -13.10
C GLY A 225 -17.91 -6.33 -12.66
N VAL A 226 -17.63 -6.82 -11.45
CA VAL A 226 -16.27 -6.99 -10.92
C VAL A 226 -15.80 -8.42 -11.20
N THR A 227 -14.72 -8.51 -11.98
CA THR A 227 -14.07 -9.77 -12.36
C THR A 227 -12.64 -9.89 -11.81
N LEU A 228 -12.17 -8.89 -11.05
CA LEU A 228 -10.83 -8.86 -10.47
C LEU A 228 -10.69 -9.80 -9.27
N GLY A 229 -9.45 -10.14 -8.94
CA GLY A 229 -9.06 -10.55 -7.60
C GLY A 229 -9.32 -9.40 -6.62
N VAL A 230 -10.07 -9.65 -5.54
CA VAL A 230 -10.49 -8.63 -4.58
C VAL A 230 -10.03 -8.90 -3.15
N SER A 231 -9.34 -10.02 -2.89
CA SER A 231 -8.91 -10.42 -1.54
C SER A 231 -8.10 -9.35 -0.80
N ASP A 232 -7.11 -8.75 -1.47
CA ASP A 232 -6.29 -7.70 -0.85
C ASP A 232 -7.13 -6.43 -0.55
N TYR A 233 -8.11 -6.11 -1.40
CA TYR A 233 -9.02 -4.99 -1.16
C TYR A 233 -9.95 -5.27 0.03
N THR A 234 -10.52 -6.47 0.11
CA THR A 234 -11.40 -6.86 1.22
C THR A 234 -10.68 -6.88 2.56
N GLU A 235 -9.42 -7.33 2.59
CA GLU A 235 -8.61 -7.33 3.81
C GLU A 235 -8.36 -5.90 4.30
N LEU A 236 -7.99 -4.98 3.41
CA LEU A 236 -7.79 -3.59 3.78
C LEU A 236 -9.09 -2.90 4.19
N LEU A 237 -10.21 -3.20 3.54
CA LEU A 237 -11.51 -2.68 3.94
C LEU A 237 -11.91 -3.12 5.36
N GLU A 238 -11.65 -4.37 5.73
CA GLU A 238 -11.83 -4.86 7.10
C GLU A 238 -10.90 -4.14 8.09
N GLN A 239 -9.60 -3.99 7.75
CA GLN A 239 -8.65 -3.26 8.59
C GLN A 239 -9.07 -1.81 8.81
N LEU A 240 -9.51 -1.12 7.76
CA LEU A 240 -9.98 0.26 7.81
C LEU A 240 -11.14 0.42 8.79
N VAL A 241 -12.11 -0.51 8.79
CA VAL A 241 -13.25 -0.46 9.69
C VAL A 241 -12.83 -0.71 11.14
N ASN A 242 -11.83 -1.56 11.37
CA ASN A 242 -11.29 -1.80 12.70
C ASN A 242 -10.51 -0.60 13.27
N PHE A 243 -10.10 0.38 12.45
CA PHE A 243 -9.57 1.67 12.94
C PHE A 243 -10.65 2.60 13.51
N PHE A 244 -11.92 2.40 13.14
CA PHE A 244 -13.04 3.24 13.59
C PHE A 244 -13.86 2.62 14.74
N LYS A 245 -13.55 1.39 15.16
CA LYS A 245 -14.15 0.72 16.32
C LYS A 245 -13.39 1.05 17.60
#